data_AF-A0A7V0MHD1-F1
#
_entry.id   AF-A0A7V0MHD1-F1
#
_cell.length_a   1.000
_cell.length_b   1.000
_cell.length_c   1.000
_cell.angle_alpha   90.00
_cell.angle_beta   90.00
_cell.angle_gamma   90.00
#
_symmetry.space_group_name_H-M   'P 1'
#
loop_
_entity.id
_entity.type
_entity.pdbx_description
1 polymer ?
#
loop_
_entity_poly.entity_id
_entity_poly.type
_entity_poly.pdbx_seq_one_letter_code
_entity_poly.pdbx_strand_id
1 'polypeptide(L)' 'MTVPNMDDTDRAILNRIQSNFPITSRPYLEVAEELSLGENDVIDRVRHLRKTGI' A
#
# COMPACT_ATOMS: atom_id res chain seq x y z
N MET A 1 -3.62 -14.41 -11.21
CA MET A 1 -4.18 -14.62 -9.86
C MET A 1 -5.13 -13.47 -9.57
N THR A 2 -6.44 -13.68 -9.70
CA THR A 2 -7.46 -12.69 -9.33
C THR A 2 -7.76 -12.84 -7.85
N VAL A 3 -7.10 -12.03 -7.03
CA VAL A 3 -7.44 -11.87 -5.61
C VAL A 3 -8.83 -11.22 -5.52
N PRO A 4 -9.84 -11.88 -4.93
CA PRO A 4 -11.16 -11.29 -4.79
C PRO A 4 -11.07 -10.13 -3.78
N ASN A 5 -11.55 -8.95 -4.20
CA ASN A 5 -11.75 -7.75 -3.37
C ASN A 5 -10.53 -6.83 -3.11
N MET A 6 -9.57 -6.78 -4.04
CA MET A 6 -8.53 -5.73 -4.05
C MET A 6 -8.96 -4.58 -4.97
N ASP A 7 -9.11 -3.37 -4.44
CA ASP A 7 -9.44 -2.20 -5.25
C ASP A 7 -8.20 -1.61 -5.96
N ASP A 8 -8.40 -0.62 -6.83
CA ASP A 8 -7.31 -0.02 -7.59
C ASP A 8 -6.30 0.71 -6.69
N THR A 9 -6.74 1.23 -5.55
CA THR A 9 -5.88 1.89 -4.57
C THR A 9 -4.96 0.88 -3.88
N ASP A 10 -5.50 -0.26 -3.43
CA ASP A 10 -4.73 -1.36 -2.86
C ASP A 10 -3.68 -1.87 -3.85
N ARG A 11 -4.06 -2.00 -5.12
CA ARG A 11 -3.14 -2.38 -6.19
C ARG A 11 -2.01 -1.37 -6.37
N ALA A 12 -2.33 -0.07 -6.38
CA ALA A 12 -1.34 0.98 -6.52
C ALA A 12 -0.34 0.98 -5.35
N ILE A 13 -0.83 0.82 -4.12
CA ILE A 13 -0.01 0.71 -2.92
C ILE A 13 0.94 -0.50 -3.02
N LEU A 14 0.40 -1.69 -3.32
CA LEU A 14 1.22 -2.90 -3.43
C LEU A 14 2.27 -2.78 -4.54
N ASN A 15 1.87 -2.31 -5.73
CA ASN A 15 2.80 -2.10 -6.84
C ASN A 15 3.94 -1.17 -6.42
N ARG A 16 3.62 -0.07 -5.72
CA ARG A 16 4.62 0.91 -5.28
C ARG A 16 5.58 0.34 -4.24
N ILE A 17 5.06 -0.44 -3.28
CA ILE A 17 5.86 -1.11 -2.24
C ILE A 17 6.73 -2.21 -2.84
N GLN A 18 6.17 -3.05 -3.72
CA GLN A 18 6.88 -4.15 -4.37
C GLN A 18 7.95 -3.65 -5.34
N SER A 19 7.72 -2.52 -6.02
CA SER A 19 8.69 -1.96 -6.97
C SER A 19 9.89 -1.34 -6.26
N ASN A 20 9.67 -0.49 -5.24
CA ASN A 20 10.77 0.17 -4.54
C ASN A 20 10.33 0.72 -3.18
N PHE A 21 10.30 -0.06 -2.10
CA PHE A 21 9.92 0.49 -0.81
C PHE A 21 10.87 1.63 -0.35
N PRO A 22 10.37 2.85 -0.04
CA PRO A 22 11.23 3.96 0.36
C PRO A 22 12.05 3.65 1.60
N ILE A 23 13.32 4.05 1.63
CA ILE A 23 14.21 3.90 2.79
C ILE A 23 14.36 5.27 3.45
N THR A 24 13.27 5.76 4.05
CA THR A 24 13.21 7.04 4.74
C THR A 24 12.67 6.89 6.16
N SER A 25 12.62 7.98 6.92
CA SER A 25 12.13 7.93 8.31
C SER A 25 10.63 7.61 8.40
N ARG A 26 9.87 7.90 7.34
CA ARG A 26 8.42 7.68 7.25
C ARG A 26 8.05 7.12 5.87
N PRO A 27 8.38 5.85 5.58
CA PRO A 27 8.23 5.31 4.24
C PRO A 27 6.76 5.18 3.79
N TYR A 28 5.84 4.95 4.74
CA TYR A 28 4.41 4.90 4.44
C TYR A 28 3.82 6.28 4.13
N LEU A 29 4.34 7.35 4.76
CA LEU A 29 3.96 8.72 4.41
C LEU A 29 4.36 9.05 2.98
N GLU A 30 5.59 8.70 2.58
CA GLU A 30 6.08 8.95 1.23
C GLU A 30 5.27 8.21 0.16
N VAL A 31 4.94 6.93 0.42
CA VAL A 31 4.02 6.17 -0.46
C VAL A 31 2.63 6.82 -0.49
N ALA A 32 2.14 7.34 0.63
CA ALA A 32 0.84 7.99 0.69
C ALA A 32 0.82 9.31 -0.09
N GLU A 33 1.85 10.15 0.06
CA GLU A 33 1.98 11.41 -0.66
C GLU A 33 2.03 11.18 -2.19
N GLU A 34 2.80 10.20 -2.65
CA GLU A 34 2.88 9.84 -4.07
C GLU A 34 1.56 9.36 -4.65
N LEU A 35 0.75 8.67 -3.85
CA LEU A 35 -0.54 8.14 -4.25
C LEU A 35 -1.72 9.08 -3.91
N SER A 36 -1.44 10.28 -3.37
CA SER A 36 -2.44 11.23 -2.89
C SER A 36 -3.41 10.63 -1.86
N LEU A 37 -2.87 9.86 -0.90
CA LEU A 37 -3.57 9.19 0.19
C LEU A 37 -3.11 9.72 1.55
N GLY A 38 -3.83 9.37 2.61
CA GLY A 38 -3.34 9.51 3.98
C GLY A 38 -2.39 8.37 4.36
N GLU A 39 -1.37 8.66 5.19
CA GLU A 39 -0.44 7.63 5.69
C GLU A 39 -1.18 6.50 6.44
N ASN A 40 -2.17 6.85 7.26
CA ASN A 40 -2.97 5.86 7.98
C ASN A 40 -3.78 4.96 7.03
N ASP A 41 -4.31 5.52 5.93
CA ASP A 41 -5.06 4.74 4.94
C ASP A 41 -4.16 3.71 4.27
N VAL A 42 -2.93 4.10 3.90
CA VAL A 42 -1.93 3.19 3.34
C VAL A 42 -1.59 2.08 4.33
N ILE A 43 -1.32 2.43 5.58
CA ILE A 43 -0.97 1.45 6.63
C ILE A 43 -2.11 0.46 6.86
N ASP A 44 -3.35 0.94 6.98
CA ASP A 44 -4.50 0.09 7.26
C ASP A 44 -4.83 -0.84 6.09
N ARG A 45 -4.71 -0.34 4.86
CA ARG A 45 -4.84 -1.16 3.64
C ARG A 45 -3.75 -2.23 3.55
N VAL A 46 -2.48 -1.87 3.75
CA VAL A 46 -1.37 -2.84 3.78
C VAL A 46 -1.57 -3.90 4.85
N ARG A 47 -2.01 -3.50 6.05
CA ARG A 47 -2.34 -4.44 7.13
C ARG A 47 -3.50 -5.37 6.77
N HIS A 48 -4.52 -4.85 6.10
CA HIS A 48 -5.66 -5.65 5.64
C HIS A 48 -5.20 -6.70 4.63
N LEU A 49 -4.45 -6.30 3.61
CA LEU A 49 -3.91 -7.18 2.57
C LEU A 49 -3.01 -8.28 3.16
N ARG A 50 -2.15 -7.91 4.13
CA ARG A 50 -1.33 -8.89 4.86
C ARG A 50 -2.15 -9.90 5.66
N LYS A 51 -3.32 -9.53 6.18
CA LYS A 51 -4.19 -10.42 6.95
C LYS A 51 -4.97 -11.38 6.05
N THR A 52 -5.28 -10.97 4.82
CA THR A 52 -6.01 -11.80 3.85
C THR A 52 -5.11 -12.81 3.13
N GLY A 53 -3.81 -12.84 3.44
CA GLY A 53 -2.85 -13.82 2.92
C GLY A 53 -2.30 -13.49 1.54
N ILE A 54 -2.40 -12.22 1.13
CA ILE A 54 -1.73 -11.66 -0.05
C ILE A 54 -0.30 -11.26 0.32
#